data_AF-A0A963P881-F1
#
_entry.id   AF-A0A963P881-F1
#
_cell.length_a   1.000
_cell.length_b   1.000
_cell.length_c   1.000
_cell.angle_alpha   90.00
_cell.angle_beta   90.00
_cell.angle_gamma   90.00
#
_symmetry.space_group_name_H-M   'P 1'
#
loop_
_entity.id
_entity.type
_entity.pdbx_description
1 polymer ?
#
loop_
_entity_poly.entity_id
_entity_poly.type
_entity_poly.pdbx_seq_one_letter_code
_entity_poly.pdbx_strand_id
1 'polypeptide(L)'
;MTGQRVDWERIIADLIRSGLTIMSIVEATGIPKSTLLGYRNLGAEPKHWAGEVLLQLWRDRMHPHVPLREVMPHVPRVHRQRSNLSFEQLLDTTRKNWPSVSGKPLIQK
;
A
#
# COMPACT_ATOMS: atom_id res chain seq x y z
N MET A 1 26.49 29.67 3.39
CA MET A 1 25.18 28.96 3.48
C MET A 1 24.85 28.48 2.09
N THR A 2 25.11 27.22 1.76
CA THR A 2 24.78 26.67 0.44
C THR A 2 23.26 26.49 0.38
N GLY A 3 22.56 27.39 -0.30
CA GLY A 3 21.12 27.25 -0.52
C GLY A 3 20.86 25.90 -1.18
N GLN A 4 20.07 25.04 -0.53
CA GLN A 4 19.72 23.74 -1.08
C GLN A 4 18.84 23.98 -2.31
N ARG A 5 19.42 23.85 -3.51
CA ARG A 5 18.66 23.82 -4.76
C ARG A 5 18.08 22.43 -4.94
N VAL A 6 16.82 22.38 -5.34
CA VAL A 6 16.15 21.12 -5.69
C VAL A 6 16.72 20.61 -7.01
N ASP A 7 17.09 19.34 -7.04
CA ASP A 7 17.55 18.66 -8.26
C ASP A 7 16.33 18.15 -9.04
N TRP A 8 15.85 18.98 -9.96
CA TRP A 8 14.66 18.69 -10.77
C TRP A 8 14.88 17.57 -11.79
N GLU A 9 16.11 17.40 -12.28
CA GLU A 9 16.48 16.27 -13.14
C GLU A 9 16.28 14.95 -12.39
N ARG A 10 16.82 14.87 -11.17
CA ARG A 10 16.67 13.71 -10.31
C ARG A 10 15.21 13.41 -9.98
N ILE A 11 14.40 14.41 -9.64
CA ILE A 11 12.98 14.19 -9.33
C ILE A 11 12.26 13.53 -10.51
N ILE A 12 12.44 14.05 -11.72
CA ILE A 12 11.78 13.50 -12.91
C ILE A 12 12.36 12.12 -13.26
N ALA A 13 13.67 11.93 -13.13
CA ALA A 13 14.33 10.65 -13.36
C ALA A 13 13.81 9.57 -12.38
N ASP A 14 13.66 9.91 -11.11
CA ASP A 14 13.14 8.99 -10.09
C ASP A 14 11.69 8.63 -10.38
N LEU A 15 10.83 9.60 -10.75
CA LEU A 15 9.45 9.29 -11.19
C LEU A 15 9.43 8.30 -12.35
N ILE A 16 10.31 8.46 -13.35
CA ILE A 16 10.43 7.52 -14.48
C ILE A 16 10.90 6.14 -14.00
N ARG A 17 11.92 6.08 -13.13
CA ARG A 17 12.45 4.83 -12.56
C ARG A 17 11.41 4.09 -11.71
N SER A 18 10.45 4.81 -11.14
CA SER A 18 9.30 4.21 -10.43
C SER A 18 8.30 3.53 -11.37
N GLY A 19 8.49 3.62 -12.70
CA GLY A 19 7.64 3.01 -13.72
C GLY A 19 6.63 3.98 -14.36
N LEU A 20 6.64 5.27 -14.00
CA LEU A 20 5.82 6.25 -14.72
C LEU A 20 6.43 6.59 -16.07
N THR A 21 5.58 6.78 -17.08
CA THR A 21 6.01 7.38 -18.34
C THR A 21 6.00 8.91 -18.22
N ILE A 22 6.75 9.59 -19.08
CA ILE A 22 6.67 11.07 -19.17
C ILE A 22 5.22 11.52 -19.42
N MET A 23 4.45 10.80 -20.23
CA MET A 23 3.05 11.15 -20.50
C MET A 23 2.16 10.99 -19.25
N SER A 24 2.40 9.96 -18.44
CA SER A 24 1.71 9.80 -17.15
C SER A 24 2.02 10.96 -16.19
N ILE A 25 3.24 11.50 -16.22
CA ILE A 25 3.61 12.68 -15.43
C ILE A 25 2.92 13.93 -15.99
N VAL A 26 2.81 14.09 -17.31
CA VAL A 26 2.04 15.19 -17.94
C VAL A 26 0.58 15.14 -17.46
N GLU A 27 -0.05 13.97 -17.50
CA GLU A 27 -1.44 13.78 -17.08
C GLU A 27 -1.65 14.08 -15.59
N ALA A 28 -0.75 13.60 -14.72
CA ALA A 28 -0.83 13.82 -13.28
C ALA A 28 -0.57 15.27 -12.86
N THR A 29 0.25 16.01 -13.60
CA THR A 29 0.71 17.35 -13.20
C THR A 29 0.12 18.48 -14.02
N GLY A 30 -0.42 18.19 -15.20
CA GLY A 30 -0.81 19.20 -16.20
C GLY A 30 0.37 19.94 -16.85
N ILE A 31 1.62 19.58 -16.53
CA ILE A 31 2.81 20.24 -17.09
C ILE A 31 3.10 19.65 -18.48
N PRO A 32 3.24 20.47 -19.54
CA PRO A 32 3.52 19.97 -20.88
C PRO A 32 4.80 19.14 -20.97
N LYS A 33 4.79 18.13 -21.86
CA LYS A 33 5.93 17.23 -22.10
C LYS A 33 7.24 17.98 -22.37
N SER A 34 7.21 18.98 -23.25
CA SER A 34 8.39 19.78 -23.60
C SER A 34 8.98 20.49 -22.38
N THR A 35 8.12 21.01 -21.51
CA THR A 35 8.50 21.67 -20.26
C THR A 35 9.15 20.70 -19.27
N LEU A 36 8.57 19.51 -19.08
CA LEU A 36 9.18 18.45 -18.26
C LEU A 36 10.55 18.01 -18.79
N LEU A 37 10.70 17.90 -20.11
CA LEU A 37 11.98 17.60 -20.73
C LEU A 37 13.00 18.74 -20.56
N GLY A 38 12.54 19.99 -20.52
CA GLY A 38 13.39 21.15 -20.20
C GLY A 38 13.91 21.09 -18.76
N TYR A 39 13.03 20.83 -17.79
CA TYR A 39 13.42 20.67 -16.38
C TYR A 39 14.42 19.52 -16.21
N ARG A 40 14.18 18.40 -16.89
CA ARG A 40 15.06 17.23 -16.81
C ARG A 40 16.39 17.44 -17.52
N ASN A 41 16.39 17.83 -18.80
CA ASN A 41 17.60 17.76 -19.62
C ASN A 41 18.43 19.04 -19.57
N LEU A 42 17.81 20.19 -19.28
CA LEU A 42 18.46 21.50 -19.28
C LEU A 42 18.66 22.06 -17.87
N GLY A 43 18.23 21.34 -16.83
CA GLY A 43 18.29 21.79 -15.44
C GLY A 43 17.46 23.05 -15.19
N ALA A 44 16.45 23.31 -16.02
CA ALA A 44 15.61 24.49 -15.89
C ALA A 44 14.79 24.44 -14.58
N GLU A 45 14.73 25.56 -13.86
CA GLU A 45 13.96 25.67 -12.62
C GLU A 45 12.47 25.87 -12.93
N PRO A 46 11.57 25.02 -12.43
CA PRO A 46 10.14 25.21 -12.58
C PRO A 46 9.65 26.44 -11.83
N LYS A 47 8.58 27.05 -12.32
CA LYS A 47 7.81 28.02 -11.53
C LYS A 47 7.29 27.34 -10.26
N HIS A 48 7.10 28.11 -9.20
CA HIS A 48 6.65 27.64 -7.88
C HIS A 48 5.53 26.59 -7.96
N TRP A 49 4.42 26.89 -8.63
CA TRP A 49 3.30 25.95 -8.80
C TRP A 49 3.72 24.61 -9.44
N ALA A 50 4.52 24.66 -10.51
CA ALA A 50 4.97 23.44 -11.20
C ALA A 50 5.94 22.63 -10.33
N GLY A 51 6.80 23.31 -9.57
CA GLY A 51 7.70 22.68 -8.61
C GLY A 51 6.94 21.96 -7.49
N GLU A 52 5.95 22.61 -6.90
CA GLU A 52 5.10 22.05 -5.84
C GLU A 52 4.37 20.78 -6.31
N VAL A 53 3.74 20.83 -7.48
CA VAL A 53 2.99 19.68 -8.03
C VAL A 53 3.94 18.50 -8.35
N LEU A 54 5.14 18.77 -8.88
CA LEU A 54 6.14 17.71 -9.12
C LEU A 54 6.65 17.10 -7.82
N LEU A 55 6.91 17.92 -6.81
CA LEU A 55 7.38 17.47 -5.49
C LEU A 55 6.31 16.63 -4.79
N GLN A 56 5.04 17.03 -4.90
CA GLN A 56 3.92 16.25 -4.36
C GLN A 56 3.85 14.88 -5.04
N LEU A 57 3.82 14.83 -6.37
CA LEU A 57 3.78 13.55 -7.11
C LEU A 57 4.97 12.65 -6.76
N TRP A 58 6.17 13.23 -6.64
CA TRP A 58 7.37 12.48 -6.27
C TRP A 58 7.30 11.93 -4.84
N ARG A 59 6.84 12.74 -3.88
CA ARG A 59 6.61 12.29 -2.50
C ARG A 59 5.62 11.14 -2.46
N ASP A 60 4.47 11.30 -3.11
CA ASP A 60 3.39 10.30 -3.12
C ASP A 60 3.86 8.96 -3.71
N ARG A 61 4.75 9.04 -4.71
CA ARG A 61 5.27 7.86 -5.42
C ARG A 61 6.43 7.17 -4.69
N MET A 62 7.35 7.93 -4.11
CA MET A 62 8.55 7.42 -3.43
C MET A 62 8.30 7.03 -1.98
N HIS A 63 7.37 7.73 -1.34
CA HIS A 63 6.94 7.49 0.03
C HIS A 63 5.43 7.30 0.01
N PRO A 64 4.94 6.13 -0.46
CA PRO A 64 3.52 5.85 -0.42
C PRO A 64 3.05 6.08 1.01
N HIS A 65 2.10 7.00 1.16
CA HIS A 65 1.57 7.36 2.46
C HIS A 65 1.15 6.08 3.16
N VAL A 66 1.80 5.78 4.30
CA VAL A 66 1.24 4.81 5.23
C VAL A 66 -0.16 5.37 5.55
N PRO A 67 -1.25 4.64 5.26
CA PRO A 67 -2.58 5.15 5.53
C PRO A 67 -2.58 5.59 6.98
N LEU A 68 -2.93 6.87 7.21
CA LEU A 68 -3.07 7.44 8.55
C LEU A 68 -3.95 6.47 9.30
N ARG A 69 -3.31 5.67 10.17
CA ARG A 69 -3.85 4.62 11.02
C ARG A 69 -5.36 4.75 11.01
N GLU A 70 -6.03 3.99 10.14
CA GLU A 70 -7.46 3.75 10.33
C GLU A 70 -7.57 3.48 11.82
N VAL A 71 -8.37 4.30 12.51
CA VAL A 71 -8.69 4.06 13.90
C VAL A 71 -9.09 2.60 13.92
N MET A 72 -8.19 1.71 14.35
CA MET A 72 -8.49 0.29 14.39
C MET A 72 -9.80 0.26 15.15
N PRO A 73 -10.91 -0.24 14.57
CA PRO A 73 -12.13 -0.38 15.34
C PRO A 73 -11.67 -1.13 16.57
N HIS A 74 -11.86 -0.52 17.74
CA HIS A 74 -11.33 -1.02 19.00
C HIS A 74 -11.80 -2.45 19.09
N VAL A 75 -10.98 -3.42 18.69
CA VAL A 75 -11.36 -4.82 18.77
C VAL A 75 -11.42 -5.01 20.26
N PRO A 76 -12.59 -5.22 20.88
CA PRO A 76 -12.61 -5.54 22.28
C PRO A 76 -11.72 -6.76 22.37
N ARG A 77 -10.59 -6.60 23.04
CA ARG A 77 -9.62 -7.66 23.26
C ARG A 77 -10.45 -8.77 23.85
N VAL A 78 -10.74 -9.80 23.04
CA VAL A 78 -11.48 -10.95 23.51
C VAL A 78 -10.65 -11.43 24.68
N HIS A 79 -11.17 -11.21 25.89
CA HIS A 79 -10.63 -11.87 27.05
C HIS A 79 -10.75 -13.33 26.71
N ARG A 80 -9.60 -13.95 26.39
CA ARG A 80 -9.47 -15.38 26.23
C ARG A 80 -9.93 -15.97 27.54
N GLN A 81 -11.22 -16.23 27.63
CA GLN A 81 -11.83 -16.94 28.72
C GLN A 81 -11.18 -18.31 28.64
N ARG A 82 -10.23 -18.56 29.54
CA ARG A 82 -9.70 -19.90 29.76
C ARG A 82 -10.90 -20.71 30.22
N SER A 83 -11.59 -21.36 29.29
CA SER A 83 -12.41 -22.50 29.63
C SER A 83 -11.46 -23.56 30.17
N ASN A 84 -11.62 -23.91 31.44
CA ASN A 84 -10.92 -25.03 32.10
C ASN A 84 -11.41 -26.40 31.58
N LEU A 85 -11.81 -26.48 30.31
CA LEU A 85 -12.25 -27.72 29.71
C LEU A 85 -11.03 -28.40 29.10
N SER A 86 -10.68 -29.55 29.68
CA SER A 86 -9.63 -30.41 29.15
C SER A 86 -10.01 -30.86 27.73
N PHE A 87 -9.01 -31.10 26.89
CA PHE A 87 -9.19 -31.59 25.51
C PHE A 87 -10.13 -32.80 25.44
N GLU A 88 -10.05 -33.68 26.44
CA GLU A 88 -10.94 -34.85 26.58
C GLU A 88 -12.41 -34.50 26.76
N GLN A 89 -12.74 -33.38 27.42
CA GLN A 89 -14.13 -32.93 27.61
C GLN A 89 -14.74 -32.33 26.33
N LEU A 90 -13.90 -31.78 25.44
CA LEU A 90 -14.33 -31.27 24.14
C LEU A 90 -14.70 -32.42 23.19
N LEU A 91 -13.98 -33.54 23.23
CA LEU A 91 -14.28 -34.72 22.41
C LEU A 91 -15.58 -35.41 22.83
N ASP A 92 -15.89 -35.48 24.13
CA ASP A 92 -17.15 -36.09 24.62
C ASP A 92 -18.38 -35.25 24.21
N THR A 93 -18.25 -33.93 24.23
CA THR A 93 -19.31 -33.00 23.78
C THR A 93 -19.58 -33.14 22.28
N THR A 94 -18.52 -33.37 21.49
CA THR A 94 -18.61 -33.54 20.04
C THR A 94 -19.21 -34.90 19.65
N ARG A 95 -19.04 -35.92 20.52
CA ARG A 95 -19.60 -37.27 20.29
C ARG A 95 -21.11 -37.36 20.55
N LYS A 96 -21.66 -36.56 21.48
CA LYS A 96 -23.09 -36.61 21.84
C LYS A 96 -24.03 -35.82 20.92
N ASN A 97 -23.51 -34.88 20.12
CA ASN A 97 -24.35 -33.96 19.34
C ASN A 97 -24.12 -34.02 17.82
N TRP A 98 -23.45 -35.05 17.33
CA TRP A 98 -23.25 -35.23 15.90
C TRP A 98 -24.55 -35.75 15.25
N PRO A 99 -25.13 -35.05 14.26
CA PRO A 99 -26.21 -35.63 13.48
C PRO A 99 -25.65 -36.81 12.69
N SER A 100 -26.24 -38.00 12.85
CA SER A 100 -25.89 -39.21 12.10
C SER A 100 -26.04 -38.99 10.60
N VAL A 101 -25.01 -38.45 9.96
CA VAL A 101 -24.87 -38.46 8.51
C VAL A 101 -24.11 -39.73 8.15
N SER A 102 -24.87 -40.75 7.77
CA SER A 102 -24.35 -41.99 7.24
C SER A 102 -23.57 -41.72 5.95
N GLY A 103 -22.26 -41.98 5.98
CA GLY A 103 -21.42 -41.99 4.80
C GLY A 103 -20.31 -43.00 4.98
N LYS A 104 -20.56 -44.26 4.64
CA LYS A 104 -19.52 -45.30 4.58
C LYS A 104 -18.53 -44.93 3.47
N PRO A 105 -17.21 -44.89 3.71
CA PRO A 105 -16.27 -44.87 2.59
C PRO A 105 -16.26 -46.26 1.94
N LEU A 106 -16.70 -46.30 0.69
CA LEU A 106 -16.58 -47.45 -0.20
C LEU A 106 -15.11 -47.57 -0.60
N ILE A 107 -14.36 -48.43 0.09
CA ILE A 107 -13.04 -48.87 -0.38
C ILE A 107 -13.31 -49.93 -1.46
N GLN A 108 -13.16 -49.54 -2.73
CA GLN A 108 -13.07 -50.51 -3.82
C GLN A 108 -11.64 -51.04 -3.91
N LYS A 109 -11.60 -52.34 -4.23
CA LYS A 109 -10.50 -53.31 -4.39
C LYS A 109 -9.13 -52.76 -4.80
#